data_AF-A0A0G1GC05-F1
#
_entry.id   AF-A0A0G1GC05-F1
#
_cell.length_a   1.000
_cell.length_b   1.000
_cell.length_c   1.000
_cell.angle_alpha   90.00
_cell.angle_beta   90.00
_cell.angle_gamma   90.00
#
_symmetry.space_group_name_H-M   'P 1'
#
loop_
_entity.id
_entity.type
_entity.pdbx_description
1 polymer ?
#
loop_
_entity_poly.entity_id
_entity_poly.type
_entity_poly.pdbx_seq_one_letter_code
_entity_poly.pdbx_strand_id
1 'polypeptide(L)'
;MNKIAIFIVSLAGLGFLKPMPGTYASLATFLVAYPLAGYFNLTTAALIFLLLLLVSHRAIKTAILNEVNQDPAWIVIDEVLGVMLIVVLIPWSITAWLAAFILFRLFDAFKIWPVNIFDKIKTPFGVIADDLTAGAMTVIIIKLLAWANIF
;
A
#
# COMPACT_ATOMS: atom_id res chain seq x y z
N MET A 1 -6.07 17.70 16.54
CA MET A 1 -5.54 16.58 15.72
C MET A 1 -4.02 16.70 15.63
N ASN A 2 -3.29 15.58 15.61
CA ASN A 2 -1.82 15.58 15.49
C ASN A 2 -1.40 15.87 14.04
N LYS A 3 -0.80 17.03 13.79
CA LYS A 3 -0.41 17.48 12.44
C LYS A 3 0.61 16.56 11.76
N ILE A 4 1.53 15.99 12.54
CA ILE A 4 2.55 15.06 12.02
C ILE A 4 1.89 13.75 11.60
N ALA A 5 0.97 13.23 12.42
CA ALA A 5 0.22 12.03 12.07
C ALA A 5 -0.60 12.24 10.78
N ILE A 6 -1.30 13.37 10.66
CA ILE A 6 -2.05 13.72 9.43
C ILE A 6 -1.11 13.73 8.23
N PHE A 7 0.01 14.45 8.31
CA PHE A 7 0.98 14.54 7.22
C PHE A 7 1.49 13.17 6.76
N ILE A 8 1.75 12.26 7.71
CA ILE A 8 2.19 10.89 7.41
C ILE A 8 1.05 10.11 6.75
N VAL A 9 -0.12 10.03 7.40
CA VAL A 9 -1.20 9.14 6.92
C VAL A 9 -1.84 9.63 5.63
N SER A 10 -1.77 10.93 5.34
CA SER A 10 -2.24 11.53 4.09
C SER A 10 -1.16 11.54 2.99
N LEU A 11 0.01 10.92 3.23
CA LEU A 11 1.17 10.94 2.33
C LEU A 11 1.50 12.35 1.82
N ALA A 12 1.89 13.23 2.75
CA ALA A 12 2.22 14.64 2.49
C ALA A 12 1.09 15.46 1.83
N GLY A 13 -0.15 14.98 1.87
CA GLY A 13 -1.35 15.68 1.40
C GLY A 13 -2.01 15.05 0.18
N LEU A 14 -1.41 14.01 -0.41
CA LEU A 14 -2.00 13.25 -1.52
C LEU A 14 -3.35 12.62 -1.14
N GLY A 15 -3.51 12.23 0.12
CA GLY A 15 -4.78 11.72 0.66
C GLY A 15 -5.95 12.71 0.57
N PHE A 16 -5.69 14.01 0.37
CA PHE A 16 -6.76 15.00 0.21
C PHE A 16 -7.17 15.23 -1.26
N LEU A 17 -6.48 14.59 -2.22
CA LEU A 17 -6.83 14.68 -3.63
C LEU A 17 -8.11 13.91 -3.94
N LYS A 18 -8.98 14.51 -4.75
CA LYS A 18 -10.24 13.92 -5.23
C LYS A 18 -10.13 13.57 -6.72
N PRO A 19 -10.84 12.54 -7.22
CA PRO A 19 -11.85 11.75 -6.52
C PRO A 19 -11.33 10.52 -5.77
N MET A 20 -10.15 10.00 -6.13
CA MET A 20 -9.63 8.71 -5.65
C MET A 20 -8.26 8.89 -4.98
N PRO A 21 -8.21 9.36 -3.72
CA PRO A 21 -6.95 9.63 -3.02
C PRO A 21 -5.98 8.43 -2.98
N GLY A 22 -6.50 7.22 -2.74
CA GLY A 22 -5.70 5.99 -2.76
C GLY A 22 -5.02 5.71 -4.11
N THR A 23 -5.66 6.09 -5.23
CA THR A 23 -5.04 5.99 -6.56
C THR A 23 -3.86 6.94 -6.72
N TYR A 24 -3.98 8.18 -6.24
CA TYR A 24 -2.87 9.13 -6.27
C TYR A 24 -1.70 8.68 -5.38
N ALA A 25 -2.00 8.15 -4.20
CA ALA A 25 -0.99 7.66 -3.26
C ALA A 25 -0.25 6.42 -3.79
N SER A 26 -0.98 5.42 -4.26
CA SER A 26 -0.40 4.20 -4.84
C SER A 26 0.39 4.50 -6.11
N LEU A 27 -0.10 5.35 -7.01
CA LEU A 27 0.63 5.77 -8.21
C LEU A 27 1.93 6.51 -7.85
N ALA A 28 1.85 7.49 -6.96
CA ALA A 28 3.04 8.21 -6.49
C ALA A 28 4.07 7.25 -5.86
N THR A 29 3.60 6.30 -5.03
CA THR A 29 4.46 5.29 -4.42
C THR A 29 5.14 4.42 -5.48
N PHE A 30 4.40 3.92 -6.48
CA PHE A 30 4.98 3.12 -7.55
C PHE A 30 6.01 3.89 -8.38
N LEU A 31 5.75 5.17 -8.69
CA LEU A 31 6.68 6.02 -9.44
C LEU A 31 7.99 6.27 -8.68
N VAL A 32 7.91 6.45 -7.36
CA VAL A 32 9.08 6.66 -6.50
C VAL A 32 9.82 5.35 -6.22
N ALA A 33 9.10 4.27 -5.95
CA ALA A 33 9.69 2.99 -5.56
C ALA A 33 10.37 2.27 -6.73
N TYR A 34 9.93 2.46 -7.98
CA TYR A 34 10.52 1.83 -9.17
C TYR A 34 12.01 2.06 -9.36
N PRO A 35 12.47 3.31 -9.47
CA PRO A 35 13.90 3.55 -9.61
C PRO A 35 14.68 3.11 -8.37
N LEU A 36 14.06 3.14 -7.18
CA LEU A 36 14.71 2.82 -5.91
C LEU A 36 14.90 1.32 -5.66
N ALA A 37 14.04 0.47 -6.23
CA ALA A 37 14.03 -0.96 -5.99
C ALA A 37 15.38 -1.64 -6.32
N GLY A 38 16.09 -1.15 -7.35
CA GLY A 38 17.39 -1.69 -7.76
C GLY A 38 18.56 -1.33 -6.83
N TYR A 39 18.39 -0.39 -5.90
CA TYR A 39 19.48 0.08 -5.02
C TYR A 39 19.54 -0.63 -3.68
N PHE A 40 18.49 -1.35 -3.29
CA PHE A 40 18.39 -2.00 -1.99
C PHE A 40 18.42 -3.51 -2.13
N ASN A 41 19.26 -4.18 -1.34
CA ASN A 41 19.16 -5.62 -1.17
C ASN A 41 17.90 -5.98 -0.35
N LEU A 42 17.52 -7.26 -0.37
CA LEU A 42 16.31 -7.75 0.30
C LEU A 42 16.29 -7.44 1.80
N THR A 43 17.44 -7.54 2.48
CA THR A 43 17.54 -7.24 3.92
C THR A 43 17.24 -5.77 4.20
N THR A 44 17.87 -4.86 3.45
CA THR A 44 17.63 -3.41 3.59
C THR A 44 16.19 -3.05 3.26
N ALA A 45 15.63 -3.63 2.19
CA ALA A 45 14.23 -3.44 1.82
C ALA A 45 13.26 -3.91 2.90
N ALA A 46 13.51 -5.09 3.51
CA ALA A 46 12.71 -5.61 4.61
C ALA A 46 12.76 -4.72 5.87
N LEU A 47 13.93 -4.15 6.19
CA LEU A 47 14.08 -3.21 7.30
C LEU A 47 13.32 -1.89 7.05
N ILE A 48 13.40 -1.35 5.84
CA ILE A 48 12.64 -0.15 5.44
C ILE A 48 11.13 -0.44 5.54
N PHE A 49 10.68 -1.57 5.02
CA PHE A 49 9.28 -1.98 5.10
C PHE A 49 8.81 -2.12 6.55
N LEU A 50 9.60 -2.77 7.41
CA LEU A 50 9.26 -2.92 8.84
C LEU A 50 9.17 -1.56 9.54
N LEU A 51 10.10 -0.65 9.27
CA LEU A 51 10.06 0.70 9.82
C LEU A 51 8.80 1.45 9.36
N LEU A 52 8.48 1.40 8.06
CA LEU A 52 7.27 2.00 7.50
C LEU A 52 6.01 1.42 8.14
N LEU A 53 5.95 0.09 8.33
CA LEU A 53 4.82 -0.58 8.97
C LEU A 53 4.58 -0.05 10.39
N LEU A 54 5.64 0.04 11.21
CA LEU A 54 5.56 0.52 12.58
C LEU A 54 5.14 2.01 12.65
N VAL A 55 5.73 2.85 11.80
CA VAL A 55 5.41 4.28 11.71
C VAL A 55 3.96 4.47 11.27
N SER A 56 3.53 3.77 10.24
CA SER A 56 2.17 3.85 9.67
C SER A 56 1.13 3.43 10.69
N HIS A 57 1.32 2.29 11.36
CA HIS A 57 0.40 1.81 12.39
C HIS A 57 0.27 2.82 13.53
N ARG A 58 1.39 3.39 14.01
CA ARG A 58 1.37 4.43 15.06
C ARG A 58 0.70 5.72 14.58
N ALA A 59 0.94 6.13 13.34
CA ALA A 59 0.37 7.33 12.74
C ALA A 59 -1.14 7.20 12.55
N ILE A 60 -1.63 6.10 11.98
CA ILE A 60 -3.05 5.79 11.82
C ILE A 60 -3.75 5.78 13.18
N LYS A 61 -3.19 5.06 14.18
CA LYS A 61 -3.74 5.07 15.56
C LYS A 61 -3.86 6.49 16.11
N THR A 62 -2.91 7.37 15.82
CA THR A 62 -2.90 8.77 16.28
C THR A 62 -3.90 9.64 15.53
N ALA A 63 -4.08 9.41 14.23
CA ALA A 63 -5.00 10.15 13.39
C ALA A 63 -6.47 9.82 13.73
N ILE A 64 -6.77 8.53 13.91
CA ILE A 64 -8.14 8.03 14.15
C ILE A 64 -8.57 8.16 15.63
N LEU A 65 -7.64 8.41 16.56
CA LEU A 65 -7.89 8.49 18.01
C LEU A 65 -9.06 9.41 18.45
N ASN A 66 -9.50 10.34 17.59
CA ASN A 66 -10.65 11.21 17.84
C ASN A 66 -11.72 11.18 16.74
N GLU A 67 -11.55 10.38 15.69
CA GLU A 67 -12.51 10.22 14.59
C GLU A 67 -13.26 8.90 14.79
N VAL A 68 -14.11 8.89 15.81
CA VAL A 68 -15.03 7.79 16.06
C VAL A 68 -16.09 7.84 14.96
N ASN A 69 -16.10 6.86 14.04
CA ASN A 69 -17.15 6.56 13.04
C ASN A 69 -16.92 6.98 11.57
N GLN A 70 -15.73 7.43 11.16
CA GLN A 70 -15.46 7.63 9.74
C GLN A 70 -14.16 6.93 9.37
N ASP A 71 -14.22 5.98 8.45
CA ASP A 71 -13.05 5.40 7.79
C ASP A 71 -12.62 6.41 6.73
N PRO A 72 -11.69 7.33 7.04
CA PRO A 72 -11.55 8.53 6.24
C PRO A 72 -10.77 8.16 4.99
N ALA A 73 -11.36 8.35 3.82
CA ALA A 73 -10.71 8.07 2.53
C ALA A 73 -9.37 8.82 2.32
N TRP A 74 -9.04 9.79 3.18
CA TRP A 74 -7.78 10.54 3.13
C TRP A 74 -6.61 9.85 3.83
N ILE A 75 -6.86 8.78 4.59
CA ILE A 75 -5.81 7.89 5.10
C ILE A 75 -5.43 6.96 3.94
N VAL A 76 -4.17 7.07 3.49
CA VAL A 76 -3.66 6.40 2.29
C VAL A 76 -2.24 5.86 2.49
N ILE A 77 -1.82 5.66 3.73
CA ILE A 77 -0.47 5.18 4.06
C ILE A 77 -0.38 3.65 4.05
N ASP A 78 -1.51 2.99 4.25
CA ASP A 78 -1.80 1.60 3.88
C ASP A 78 -1.48 1.30 2.42
N GLU A 79 -1.86 2.20 1.50
CA GLU A 79 -1.58 2.07 0.06
C GLU A 79 -0.08 1.98 -0.21
N VAL A 80 0.70 2.78 0.53
CA VAL A 80 2.16 2.80 0.45
C VAL A 80 2.72 1.44 0.90
N LEU A 81 2.18 0.86 1.98
CA LEU A 81 2.62 -0.44 2.47
C LEU A 81 2.29 -1.56 1.48
N GLY A 82 1.08 -1.56 0.90
CA GLY A 82 0.68 -2.51 -0.13
C GLY A 82 1.60 -2.47 -1.34
N VAL A 83 1.91 -1.26 -1.85
CA VAL A 83 2.84 -1.08 -2.97
C VAL A 83 4.27 -1.47 -2.60
N MET A 84 4.77 -1.10 -1.43
CA MET A 84 6.13 -1.46 -1.01
C MET A 84 6.29 -2.99 -0.90
N LEU A 85 5.28 -3.71 -0.43
CA LEU A 85 5.28 -5.18 -0.42
C LEU A 85 5.42 -5.75 -1.84
N ILE A 86 4.70 -5.18 -2.81
CA ILE A 86 4.76 -5.59 -4.21
C ILE A 86 6.17 -5.38 -4.76
N VAL A 87 6.67 -4.15 -4.64
CA VAL A 87 7.95 -3.73 -5.23
C VAL A 87 9.12 -4.57 -4.75
N VAL A 88 9.12 -4.97 -3.49
CA VAL A 88 10.21 -5.79 -2.92
C VAL A 88 10.21 -7.21 -3.47
N LEU A 89 9.07 -7.72 -3.94
CA LEU A 89 8.90 -9.14 -4.23
C LEU A 89 8.71 -9.48 -5.71
N ILE A 90 8.36 -8.53 -6.57
CA ILE A 90 8.17 -8.77 -8.00
C ILE A 90 9.49 -8.62 -8.80
N PRO A 91 9.62 -9.26 -9.98
CA PRO A 91 10.78 -9.05 -10.85
C PRO A 91 10.89 -7.58 -11.30
N TRP A 92 12.12 -7.15 -11.54
CA TRP A 92 12.40 -5.81 -12.06
C TRP A 92 12.11 -5.74 -13.57
N SER A 93 10.83 -5.62 -13.91
CA SER A 93 10.33 -5.51 -15.27
C SER A 93 9.21 -4.48 -15.32
N ILE A 94 9.28 -3.52 -16.25
CA ILE A 94 8.29 -2.46 -16.37
C ILE A 94 6.89 -3.01 -16.68
N THR A 95 6.80 -4.09 -17.46
CA THR A 95 5.52 -4.75 -17.79
C THR A 95 4.94 -5.44 -16.56
N ALA A 96 5.76 -6.14 -15.78
CA ALA A 96 5.34 -6.73 -14.50
C ALA A 96 4.89 -5.64 -13.51
N TRP A 97 5.57 -4.50 -13.49
CA TRP A 97 5.28 -3.38 -12.62
C TRP A 97 3.94 -2.70 -12.94
N LEU A 98 3.68 -2.44 -14.23
CA LEU A 98 2.41 -1.88 -14.69
C LEU A 98 1.26 -2.86 -14.43
N ALA A 99 1.47 -4.15 -14.70
CA ALA A 99 0.50 -5.19 -14.38
C ALA A 99 0.22 -5.25 -12.88
N ALA A 100 1.26 -5.13 -12.04
CA ALA A 100 1.12 -5.14 -10.59
C ALA A 100 0.32 -3.94 -10.08
N PHE A 101 0.55 -2.73 -10.61
CA PHE A 101 -0.25 -1.56 -10.26
C PHE A 101 -1.73 -1.77 -10.57
N ILE A 102 -2.06 -2.28 -11.77
CA ILE A 102 -3.44 -2.54 -12.18
C ILE A 102 -4.08 -3.60 -11.27
N LEU A 103 -3.40 -4.72 -11.03
CA LEU A 103 -3.90 -5.80 -10.18
C LEU A 103 -4.10 -5.36 -8.73
N PHE A 104 -3.14 -4.62 -8.17
CA PHE A 104 -3.24 -4.08 -6.83
C PHE A 104 -4.47 -3.20 -6.67
N ARG A 105 -4.66 -2.24 -7.59
CA ARG A 105 -5.85 -1.38 -7.58
C ARG A 105 -7.14 -2.16 -7.80
N LEU A 106 -7.11 -3.22 -8.61
CA LEU A 106 -8.27 -4.09 -8.78
C LEU A 106 -8.64 -4.80 -7.47
N PHE A 107 -7.67 -5.34 -6.73
CA PHE A 107 -7.94 -6.02 -5.46
C PHE A 107 -8.36 -5.07 -4.35
N ASP A 108 -7.65 -3.93 -4.21
CA ASP A 108 -7.96 -2.94 -3.20
C ASP A 108 -9.28 -2.22 -3.48
N ALA A 109 -9.44 -1.58 -4.65
CA ALA A 109 -10.60 -0.72 -4.91
C ALA A 109 -11.93 -1.48 -4.94
N PHE A 110 -11.92 -2.73 -5.42
CA PHE A 110 -13.11 -3.60 -5.44
C PHE A 110 -13.21 -4.52 -4.22
N LYS A 111 -12.24 -4.46 -3.29
CA LYS A 111 -12.14 -5.30 -2.08
C LYS A 111 -12.40 -6.79 -2.39
N ILE A 112 -11.72 -7.31 -3.41
CA ILE A 112 -11.90 -8.70 -3.87
C ILE A 112 -11.44 -9.64 -2.74
N TRP A 113 -12.21 -10.71 -2.49
CA TRP A 113 -11.89 -11.68 -1.43
C TRP A 113 -10.44 -12.21 -1.58
N PRO A 114 -9.65 -12.31 -0.49
CA PRO A 114 -10.02 -12.10 0.93
C PRO A 114 -9.86 -10.66 1.48
N VAL A 115 -9.58 -9.64 0.66
CA VAL A 115 -9.38 -8.25 1.12
C VAL A 115 -10.58 -7.73 1.93
N ASN A 116 -11.81 -8.03 1.50
CA ASN A 116 -13.05 -7.66 2.20
C ASN A 116 -13.22 -8.24 3.62
N ILE A 117 -12.40 -9.21 4.04
CA ILE A 117 -12.43 -9.71 5.42
C ILE A 117 -11.84 -8.64 6.35
N PHE A 118 -10.73 -8.02 5.93
CA PHE A 118 -10.00 -7.03 6.73
C PHE A 118 -10.67 -5.66 6.75
N ASP A 119 -11.38 -5.28 5.68
CA ASP A 119 -12.20 -4.06 5.64
C ASP A 119 -13.25 -4.02 6.77
N LYS A 120 -13.72 -5.18 7.25
CA LYS A 120 -14.67 -5.26 8.38
C LYS A 120 -14.02 -4.95 9.74
N ILE A 121 -12.69 -4.96 9.82
CA ILE A 121 -11.93 -4.73 11.04
C ILE A 121 -11.57 -3.24 11.11
N LYS A 122 -12.43 -2.44 11.77
CA LYS A 122 -12.25 -0.98 11.89
C LYS A 122 -11.18 -0.59 12.95
N THR A 123 -9.96 -1.04 12.73
CA THR A 123 -8.77 -0.75 13.55
C THR A 123 -7.59 -0.38 12.65
N PRO A 124 -6.54 0.29 13.16
CA PRO A 124 -5.32 0.56 12.37
C PRO A 124 -4.70 -0.70 11.76
N PHE A 125 -4.84 -1.84 12.41
CA PHE A 125 -4.40 -3.12 11.86
C PHE A 125 -5.24 -3.55 10.66
N GLY A 126 -6.57 -3.41 10.73
CA GLY A 126 -7.46 -3.79 9.62
C GLY A 126 -7.25 -2.95 8.37
N VAL A 127 -7.05 -1.64 8.55
CA VAL A 127 -6.68 -0.68 7.49
C VAL A 127 -5.37 -1.09 6.83
N ILE A 128 -4.33 -1.45 7.59
CA ILE A 128 -3.07 -1.90 6.96
C ILE A 128 -3.23 -3.30 6.32
N ALA A 129 -3.98 -4.19 6.97
CA ALA A 129 -4.08 -5.58 6.54
C ALA A 129 -4.86 -5.74 5.23
N ASP A 130 -5.78 -4.83 4.89
CA ASP A 130 -6.51 -4.91 3.64
C ASP A 130 -5.58 -4.71 2.41
N ASP A 131 -4.72 -3.70 2.44
CA ASP A 131 -3.80 -3.35 1.36
C ASP A 131 -2.59 -4.28 1.32
N LEU A 132 -2.13 -4.76 2.47
CA LEU A 132 -1.13 -5.84 2.49
C LEU A 132 -1.69 -7.13 1.89
N THR A 133 -2.98 -7.41 2.08
CA THR A 133 -3.63 -8.57 1.45
C THR A 133 -3.77 -8.37 -0.05
N ALA A 134 -4.22 -7.20 -0.52
CA ALA A 134 -4.26 -6.86 -1.93
C ALA A 134 -2.87 -6.91 -2.59
N GLY A 135 -1.84 -6.43 -1.88
CA GLY A 135 -0.44 -6.50 -2.28
C GLY A 135 0.07 -7.94 -2.38
N ALA A 136 -0.23 -8.79 -1.39
CA ALA A 136 0.16 -10.20 -1.40
C ALA A 136 -0.49 -10.97 -2.56
N MET A 137 -1.80 -10.75 -2.82
CA MET A 137 -2.50 -11.33 -3.97
C MET A 137 -1.85 -10.92 -5.29
N THR A 138 -1.50 -9.64 -5.41
CA THR A 138 -0.80 -9.09 -6.58
C THR A 138 0.55 -9.76 -6.79
N VAL A 139 1.37 -9.88 -5.74
CA VAL A 139 2.69 -10.53 -5.80
C VAL A 139 2.56 -11.98 -6.26
N ILE A 140 1.61 -12.74 -5.71
CA ILE A 140 1.40 -14.14 -6.07
C ILE A 140 1.11 -14.26 -7.57
N ILE A 141 0.18 -13.46 -8.09
CA ILE A 141 -0.19 -13.51 -9.51
C ILE A 141 0.98 -13.10 -10.39
N ILE A 142 1.67 -12.00 -10.07
CA ILE A 142 2.81 -11.54 -10.87
C ILE A 142 3.93 -12.58 -10.88
N LYS A 143 4.23 -13.22 -9.75
CA LYS A 143 5.23 -14.30 -9.69
C LYS A 143 4.82 -15.52 -10.51
N LEU A 144 3.55 -15.88 -10.53
CA LEU A 144 3.05 -16.98 -11.37
C LEU A 144 3.18 -16.64 -12.86
N LEU A 145 2.85 -15.42 -13.26
CA LEU A 145 3.01 -14.96 -14.64
C LEU A 145 4.49 -14.91 -15.05
N ALA A 146 5.37 -14.44 -14.16
CA ALA A 146 6.81 -14.45 -14.40
C ALA A 146 7.36 -15.88 -14.51
N TRP A 147 6.91 -16.81 -13.66
CA TRP A 147 7.26 -18.23 -13.76
C TRP A 147 6.80 -18.86 -15.08
N ALA A 148 5.68 -18.39 -15.64
CA ALA A 148 5.18 -18.76 -16.96
C ALA A 148 5.89 -18.04 -18.13
N ASN A 149 6.96 -17.26 -17.88
CA ASN A 149 7.71 -16.47 -18.87
C ASN A 149 6.86 -15.42 -19.63
N ILE A 150 5.88 -14.82 -18.94
CA ILE A 150 5.05 -13.74 -19.52
C ILE A 150 5.75 -12.37 -19.42
N PHE A 151 6.73 -12.23 -18.53
CA PHE A 151 7.50 -11.01 -18.28
C PHE A 151 9.00 -11.22 -18.44
#